data_AF-A0A522SFY4-F1
#
_entry.id   AF-A0A522SFY4-F1
#
_cell.length_a   1.000
_cell.length_b   1.000
_cell.length_c   1.000
_cell.angle_alpha   90.00
_cell.angle_beta   90.00
_cell.angle_gamma   90.00
#
_symmetry.space_group_name_H-M   'P 1'
#
loop_
_entity.id
_entity.type
_entity.pdbx_description
1 polymer ?
#
loop_
_entity_poly.entity_id
_entity_poly.type
_entity_poly.pdbx_seq_one_letter_code
_entity_poly.pdbx_strand_id
1 'polypeptide(L)'
;MISGNIFDATTGQPLIGAVIAELDGSGTVVNGTTTDSNGNFSLSMNNSSDQLRVSYIGFQTVYVDPADAGSISLFSSTNQLPGVTVTAPPYVQKPVNYSQTNNASMSQIWTDLKPLLLPVAIIFVAGYLINQSHEKSRKKYRR
;
A
#
# COMPACT_ATOMS: atom_id res chain seq x y z
N MET A 1 -21.98 6.30 15.38
CA MET A 1 -21.88 7.40 14.40
C MET A 1 -20.48 7.94 14.45
N ILE A 2 -19.88 8.19 13.29
CA ILE A 2 -18.53 8.74 13.14
C ILE A 2 -18.63 10.03 12.36
N SER A 3 -17.86 11.01 12.76
CA SER A 3 -17.81 12.32 12.12
C SER A 3 -16.38 12.81 12.09
N GLY A 4 -16.05 13.55 11.05
CA GLY A 4 -14.75 14.16 10.89
C GLY A 4 -14.73 15.10 9.69
N ASN A 5 -13.53 15.50 9.31
CA ASN A 5 -13.29 16.39 8.20
C ASN A 5 -12.13 15.92 7.32
N ILE A 6 -12.25 16.19 6.02
CA ILE A 6 -11.29 15.79 5.01
C ILE A 6 -10.66 17.03 4.38
N PHE A 7 -9.32 17.05 4.31
CA PHE A 7 -8.55 18.17 3.75
C PHE A 7 -7.54 17.72 2.71
N ASP A 8 -7.15 18.66 1.86
CA ASP A 8 -5.94 18.55 1.06
C ASP A 8 -4.73 18.75 1.97
N ALA A 9 -3.86 17.74 2.04
CA ALA A 9 -2.64 17.79 2.84
C ALA A 9 -1.66 18.91 2.41
N THR A 10 -1.73 19.36 1.16
CA THR A 10 -0.82 20.36 0.58
C THR A 10 -1.34 21.77 0.80
N THR A 11 -2.62 22.00 0.49
CA THR A 11 -3.22 23.34 0.51
C THR A 11 -3.94 23.66 1.82
N GLY A 12 -4.24 22.63 2.63
CA GLY A 12 -5.08 22.74 3.82
C GLY A 12 -6.55 23.04 3.51
N GLN A 13 -6.95 23.04 2.24
CA GLN A 13 -8.32 23.33 1.84
C GLN A 13 -9.24 22.13 2.13
N PRO A 14 -10.49 22.36 2.54
CA PRO A 14 -11.47 21.29 2.71
C PRO A 14 -11.76 20.61 1.37
N LEU A 15 -11.85 19.28 1.38
CA LEU A 15 -12.20 18.51 0.20
C LEU A 15 -13.69 18.24 0.17
N ILE A 16 -14.39 18.92 -0.75
CA ILE A 16 -15.84 18.81 -0.96
C ILE A 16 -16.12 17.62 -1.88
N GLY A 17 -17.07 16.75 -1.50
CA GLY A 17 -17.42 15.57 -2.29
C GLY A 17 -16.40 14.42 -2.24
N ALA A 18 -15.50 14.42 -1.25
CA ALA A 18 -14.71 13.24 -0.92
C ALA A 18 -15.63 12.11 -0.47
N VAL A 19 -15.35 10.89 -0.93
CA VAL A 19 -16.16 9.69 -0.64
C VAL A 19 -15.53 8.96 0.54
N ILE A 20 -16.34 8.68 1.56
CA ILE A 20 -16.00 7.84 2.70
C ILE A 20 -16.84 6.58 2.60
N ALA A 21 -16.21 5.43 2.47
CA ALA A 21 -16.86 4.12 2.37
C ALA A 21 -16.48 3.23 3.56
N GLU A 22 -17.45 2.57 4.16
CA GLU A 22 -17.26 1.49 5.14
C GLU A 22 -17.00 0.18 4.39
N LEU A 23 -15.88 -0.46 4.71
CA LEU A 23 -15.46 -1.74 4.16
C LEU A 23 -15.57 -2.83 5.22
N ASP A 24 -16.35 -3.87 4.90
CA ASP A 24 -16.41 -5.05 5.75
C ASP A 24 -15.09 -5.83 5.74
N GLY A 25 -14.99 -6.89 6.56
CA GLY A 25 -13.80 -7.75 6.62
C GLY A 25 -13.42 -8.45 5.31
N SER A 26 -14.29 -8.43 4.28
CA SER A 26 -13.98 -8.92 2.93
C SER A 26 -13.46 -7.83 1.98
N GLY A 27 -13.48 -6.57 2.40
CA GLY A 27 -13.14 -5.40 1.58
C GLY A 27 -14.30 -4.90 0.72
N THR A 28 -15.53 -5.35 0.98
CA THR A 28 -16.73 -4.93 0.25
C THR A 28 -17.30 -3.65 0.85
N VAL A 29 -17.73 -2.72 0.00
CA VAL A 29 -18.40 -1.50 0.46
C VAL A 29 -19.80 -1.85 0.96
N VAL A 30 -20.04 -1.66 2.25
CA VAL A 30 -21.34 -1.95 2.89
C VAL A 30 -22.12 -0.68 3.23
N ASN A 31 -21.44 0.46 3.31
CA ASN A 31 -22.05 1.76 3.55
C ASN A 31 -21.14 2.90 3.04
N GLY A 32 -21.65 4.12 2.96
CA GLY A 32 -20.83 5.27 2.64
C GLY A 32 -21.54 6.61 2.71
N THR A 33 -20.75 7.67 2.69
CA THR A 33 -21.20 9.06 2.68
C THR A 33 -20.20 9.92 1.89
N THR A 34 -20.54 11.18 1.69
CA THR A 34 -19.65 12.17 1.06
C THR A 34 -19.50 13.42 1.92
N THR A 35 -18.37 14.11 1.78
CA THR A 35 -18.15 15.37 2.48
C THR A 35 -18.99 16.53 1.94
N ASP A 36 -19.35 17.46 2.82
CA ASP A 36 -20.06 18.69 2.51
C ASP A 36 -19.13 19.82 2.00
N SER A 37 -19.67 21.05 1.85
CA SER A 37 -18.92 22.22 1.38
C SER A 37 -17.78 22.68 2.29
N ASN A 38 -17.77 22.23 3.55
CA ASN A 38 -16.73 22.51 4.53
C ASN A 38 -15.80 21.31 4.72
N GLY A 39 -15.94 20.25 3.91
CA GLY A 39 -15.15 19.03 4.02
C GLY A 39 -15.58 18.12 5.16
N ASN A 40 -16.70 18.39 5.83
CA ASN A 40 -17.17 17.57 6.95
C ASN A 40 -17.96 16.36 6.45
N PHE A 41 -17.89 15.26 7.18
CA PHE A 41 -18.71 14.08 6.95
C PHE A 41 -19.31 13.55 8.24
N SER A 42 -20.41 12.81 8.11
CA SER A 42 -20.97 11.98 9.17
C SER A 42 -21.46 10.66 8.57
N LEU A 43 -21.05 9.55 9.16
CA LEU A 43 -21.38 8.19 8.73
C LEU A 43 -21.85 7.37 9.94
N SER A 44 -23.03 6.76 9.83
CA SER A 44 -23.45 5.74 10.79
C SER A 44 -22.93 4.38 10.33
N MET A 45 -21.80 3.95 10.89
CA MET A 45 -21.25 2.63 10.58
C MET A 45 -22.19 1.50 11.00
N ASN A 46 -22.20 0.45 10.19
CA ASN A 46 -22.87 -0.81 10.50
C ASN A 46 -22.07 -1.58 11.56
N ASN A 47 -20.74 -1.53 11.50
CA ASN A 47 -19.86 -2.21 12.44
C ASN A 47 -18.62 -1.37 12.75
N SER A 48 -18.30 -1.20 14.03
CA SER A 48 -17.13 -0.41 14.47
C SER A 48 -15.77 -1.05 14.20
N SER A 49 -15.73 -2.34 13.86
CA SER A 49 -14.48 -3.03 13.46
C SER A 49 -14.14 -2.90 11.98
N ASP A 50 -15.07 -2.36 11.19
CA ASP A 50 -14.92 -2.23 9.74
C ASP A 50 -13.97 -1.06 9.41
N GLN A 51 -13.33 -1.11 8.25
CA GLN A 51 -12.35 -0.10 7.87
C GLN A 51 -12.99 1.01 7.03
N LEU A 52 -12.53 2.25 7.18
CA LEU A 52 -12.96 3.35 6.31
C LEU A 52 -12.00 3.49 5.12
N ARG A 53 -12.55 3.58 3.91
CA ARG A 53 -11.81 3.97 2.70
C ARG A 53 -12.22 5.38 2.31
N VAL A 54 -11.26 6.29 2.29
CA VAL A 54 -11.45 7.68 1.88
C VAL A 54 -10.82 7.90 0.50
N SER A 55 -11.60 8.42 -0.43
CA SER A 55 -11.18 8.65 -1.81
C SER A 55 -11.73 9.94 -2.38
N TYR A 56 -10.95 10.62 -3.19
CA TYR A 56 -11.35 11.83 -3.91
C TYR A 56 -10.62 11.91 -5.25
N ILE A 57 -11.27 12.47 -6.26
CA ILE A 57 -10.74 12.49 -7.64
C ILE A 57 -9.45 13.31 -7.67
N GLY A 58 -8.39 12.72 -8.21
CA GLY A 58 -7.08 13.35 -8.28
C GLY A 58 -6.29 13.30 -6.97
N PHE A 59 -6.73 12.51 -5.98
CA PHE A 59 -6.05 12.30 -4.70
C PHE A 59 -5.79 10.81 -4.43
N GLN A 60 -4.78 10.54 -3.60
CA GLN A 60 -4.46 9.19 -3.16
C GLN A 60 -5.54 8.67 -2.21
N THR A 61 -5.94 7.42 -2.39
CA THR A 61 -6.90 6.75 -1.50
C THR A 61 -6.22 6.36 -0.20
N VAL A 62 -6.87 6.61 0.93
CA VAL A 62 -6.36 6.28 2.26
C VAL A 62 -7.36 5.35 2.96
N TYR A 63 -6.84 4.40 3.72
CA TYR A 63 -7.62 3.51 4.57
C TYR A 63 -7.37 3.90 6.02
N VAL A 64 -8.44 4.12 6.77
CA VAL A 64 -8.40 4.72 8.11
C VAL A 64 -9.22 3.86 9.06
N ASP A 65 -8.69 3.64 10.26
CA ASP A 65 -9.47 3.00 11.32
C ASP A 65 -10.53 3.97 11.84
N PRO A 66 -11.75 3.49 12.14
CA PRO A 66 -12.84 4.30 12.68
C PRO A 66 -12.45 5.22 13.85
N ALA A 67 -11.51 4.78 14.68
CA ALA A 67 -11.00 5.53 15.84
C ALA A 67 -10.21 6.79 15.45
N ASP A 68 -9.60 6.81 14.27
CA ASP A 68 -8.73 7.89 13.78
C ASP A 68 -9.43 8.80 12.75
N ALA A 69 -10.74 8.62 12.55
CA ALA A 69 -11.51 9.31 11.51
C ALA A 69 -11.80 10.80 11.80
N GLY A 70 -11.26 11.37 12.87
CA GLY A 70 -11.56 12.73 13.31
C GLY A 70 -11.10 13.82 12.33
N SER A 71 -9.90 13.69 11.77
CA SER A 71 -9.36 14.60 10.74
C SER A 71 -8.43 13.85 9.81
N ILE A 72 -8.72 13.86 8.51
CA ILE A 72 -8.04 13.05 7.51
C ILE A 72 -7.53 13.97 6.39
N SER A 73 -6.26 13.85 6.06
CA SER A 73 -5.64 14.62 4.98
C SER A 73 -5.30 13.72 3.79
N LEU A 74 -5.70 14.11 2.59
CA LEU A 74 -5.37 13.42 1.35
C LEU A 74 -4.27 14.15 0.58
N PHE A 75 -3.35 13.40 -0.02
CA PHE A 75 -2.33 13.95 -0.92
C PHE A 75 -2.79 13.87 -2.37
N SER A 76 -2.54 14.93 -3.15
CA SER A 76 -2.82 14.94 -4.59
C SER A 76 -2.05 13.81 -5.31
N SER A 77 -2.69 13.20 -6.30
CA SER A 77 -2.12 12.21 -7.21
C SER A 77 -1.41 12.82 -8.42
N THR A 78 -1.42 14.15 -8.57
CA THR A 78 -0.78 14.85 -9.71
C THR A 78 0.70 14.45 -9.80
N ASN A 79 1.04 13.71 -10.86
CA ASN A 79 2.38 13.21 -11.19
C ASN A 79 2.98 12.12 -10.31
N GLN A 80 2.16 11.30 -9.66
CA GLN A 80 2.59 9.95 -9.26
C GLN A 80 2.15 8.96 -10.35
N LEU A 81 2.66 9.13 -11.58
CA LEU A 81 3.11 7.91 -12.24
C LEU A 81 4.13 7.33 -11.26
N PRO A 82 4.08 6.05 -10.85
CA PRO A 82 5.30 5.43 -10.40
C PRO A 82 6.21 5.44 -11.63
N GLY A 83 6.95 6.53 -11.81
CA GLY A 83 8.32 6.36 -12.24
C GLY A 83 8.85 5.32 -11.28
N VAL A 84 9.18 4.15 -11.79
CA VAL A 84 10.05 3.21 -11.09
C VAL A 84 11.42 3.89 -10.96
N THR A 85 11.50 4.97 -10.19
CA THR A 85 12.74 5.38 -9.57
C THR A 85 12.98 4.33 -8.52
N VAL A 86 13.84 3.38 -8.87
CA VAL A 86 14.54 2.55 -7.90
C VAL A 86 15.38 3.50 -7.06
N THR A 87 14.75 4.16 -6.09
CA THR A 87 15.48 4.86 -5.04
C THR A 87 15.99 3.75 -4.14
N ALA A 88 17.13 3.17 -4.53
CA ALA A 88 17.92 2.39 -3.61
C ALA A 88 18.18 3.29 -2.40
N PRO A 89 17.90 2.84 -1.16
CA PRO A 89 18.31 3.60 0.00
C PRO A 89 19.82 3.85 -0.11
N PRO A 90 20.33 5.03 0.28
CA PRO A 90 21.77 5.22 0.35
C PRO A 90 22.31 4.08 1.21
N TYR A 91 23.22 3.30 0.62
CA TYR A 91 23.90 2.24 1.34
C TYR A 91 24.68 2.90 2.47
N VAL A 92 24.11 2.89 3.68
CA VAL A 92 24.85 3.21 4.88
C VAL A 92 25.86 2.07 5.02
N GLN A 93 27.11 2.33 4.65
CA GLN A 93 28.19 1.43 5.07
C GLN A 93 28.27 1.59 6.59
N LYS A 94 27.51 0.78 7.34
CA LYS A 94 27.93 0.48 8.71
C LYS A 94 29.30 -0.17 8.54
N PRO A 95 30.37 0.35 9.17
CA PRO A 95 31.66 -0.31 9.09
C PRO A 95 31.51 -1.71 9.68
N VAL A 96 31.45 -2.71 8.81
CA VAL A 96 31.44 -4.10 9.23
C VAL A 96 32.90 -4.48 9.42
N ASN A 97 33.32 -4.58 10.69
CA ASN A 97 34.58 -5.20 11.02
C ASN A 97 34.49 -6.69 10.71
N TYR A 98 34.91 -7.08 9.51
CA TYR A 98 35.17 -8.48 9.19
C TYR A 98 36.59 -8.83 9.67
N SER A 99 36.79 -8.85 10.99
CA SER A 99 37.88 -9.66 11.54
C SER A 99 37.42 -11.10 11.40
N GLN A 100 37.96 -11.79 10.40
CA GLN A 100 37.76 -13.23 10.19
C GLN A 100 37.97 -13.97 11.51
N THR A 101 36.93 -14.60 12.04
CA THR A 101 37.00 -15.89 12.76
C THR A 101 35.57 -16.45 12.86
N ASN A 102 35.27 -17.33 11.89
CA ASN A 102 34.56 -18.60 12.02
C ASN A 102 33.12 -18.64 12.57
N ASN A 103 32.21 -18.99 11.66
CA ASN A 103 31.00 -19.81 11.85
C ASN A 103 29.62 -19.11 11.89
N ALA A 104 29.45 -17.95 11.23
CA ALA A 104 28.09 -17.53 10.87
C ALA A 104 27.57 -18.51 9.81
N SER A 105 26.64 -19.37 10.22
CA SER A 105 26.08 -20.41 9.34
C SER A 105 25.34 -19.73 8.20
N MET A 106 25.46 -20.24 6.97
CA MET A 106 24.78 -19.69 5.78
C MET A 106 23.25 -19.50 5.95
N SER A 107 22.65 -20.16 6.94
CA SER A 107 21.27 -19.94 7.38
C SER A 107 21.02 -18.56 7.99
N GLN A 108 21.96 -18.04 8.79
CA GLN A 108 21.87 -16.75 9.48
C GLN A 108 21.96 -15.59 8.49
N ILE A 109 22.81 -15.72 7.47
CA ILE A 109 22.93 -14.77 6.36
C ILE A 109 21.63 -14.72 5.54
N TRP A 110 20.97 -15.87 5.34
CA TRP A 110 19.68 -15.93 4.62
C TRP A 110 18.52 -15.35 5.43
N THR A 111 18.49 -15.54 6.76
CA THR A 111 17.46 -14.94 7.62
C THR A 111 17.56 -13.42 7.70
N ASP A 112 18.78 -12.88 7.69
CA ASP A 112 19.01 -11.44 7.80
C ASP A 112 18.69 -10.70 6.48
N LEU A 113 18.73 -11.38 5.34
CA LEU A 113 18.39 -10.82 4.03
C LEU A 113 16.91 -10.97 3.64
N LYS A 114 16.16 -11.87 4.28
CA LYS A 114 14.71 -12.05 4.03
C LYS A 114 13.86 -10.77 4.13
N PRO A 115 14.02 -9.88 5.12
CA PRO A 115 13.15 -8.71 5.25
C PRO A 115 13.41 -7.63 4.18
N LEU A 116 14.55 -7.65 3.49
CA LEU A 116 14.89 -6.66 2.45
C LEU A 116 14.37 -7.02 1.05
N LEU A 117 13.95 -8.25 0.79
CA LEU A 117 13.49 -8.71 -0.53
C LEU A 117 11.97 -8.75 -0.70
N LEU A 118 11.19 -8.59 0.38
CA LEU A 118 9.75 -8.84 0.39
C LEU A 118 8.84 -7.72 -0.20
N PRO A 119 9.23 -6.44 -0.35
CA PRO A 119 8.36 -5.48 -1.04
C PRO A 119 8.53 -5.40 -2.57
N VAL A 120 9.47 -6.14 -3.19
CA VAL A 120 9.67 -6.10 -4.67
C VAL A 120 9.44 -7.45 -5.37
N ALA A 121 9.35 -8.57 -4.63
CA ALA A 121 9.33 -9.90 -5.23
C ALA A 121 7.96 -10.38 -5.78
N ILE A 122 6.82 -9.77 -5.44
CA ILE A 122 5.52 -10.32 -5.86
C ILE A 122 5.18 -10.02 -7.34
N ILE A 123 5.72 -8.95 -7.94
CA ILE A 123 5.36 -8.59 -9.32
C ILE A 123 6.21 -9.31 -10.38
N PHE A 124 7.40 -9.83 -10.06
CA PHE A 124 8.27 -10.49 -11.05
C PHE A 124 8.22 -12.03 -11.08
N VAL A 125 7.73 -12.71 -10.03
CA VAL A 125 7.66 -14.18 -10.04
C VAL A 125 6.50 -14.72 -10.90
N ALA A 126 5.39 -13.98 -11.01
CA ALA A 126 4.27 -14.39 -11.86
C ALA A 126 4.63 -14.36 -13.37
N GLY A 127 5.40 -13.37 -13.82
CA GLY A 127 5.86 -13.29 -15.22
C GLY A 127 6.87 -14.38 -15.60
N TYR A 128 7.74 -14.78 -14.67
CA TYR A 128 8.75 -15.82 -14.93
C TYR A 128 8.16 -17.24 -15.00
N LEU A 129 7.09 -17.52 -14.24
CA LEU A 129 6.43 -18.83 -14.26
C LEU A 129 5.51 -19.04 -15.47
N ILE A 130 4.94 -17.99 -16.06
CA ILE A 130 4.10 -18.09 -17.27
C ILE A 130 4.96 -18.42 -18.51
N ASN A 131 6.17 -17.86 -18.62
CA ASN A 131 7.02 -18.08 -19.80
C ASN A 131 7.69 -19.48 -19.84
N GLN A 132 7.90 -20.11 -18.68
CA GLN A 132 8.44 -21.49 -18.61
C GLN A 132 7.39 -22.58 -18.91
N SER A 133 6.09 -22.26 -18.85
CA SER A 133 5.00 -23.19 -19.21
C SER A 133 4.86 -23.38 -20.73
N HIS A 134 5.08 -22.32 -21.51
CA HIS A 134 5.02 -22.40 -22.98
C HIS A 134 6.26 -23.06 -23.61
N GLU A 135 7.43 -23.02 -22.96
CA GLU A 135 8.66 -23.63 -23.51
C GLU A 135 8.73 -25.15 -23.27
N LYS A 136 8.19 -25.66 -22.15
CA LYS A 136 8.13 -27.11 -21.89
C LYS A 136 7.13 -27.84 -22.79
N SER A 137 6.11 -27.16 -23.30
CA SER A 137 5.11 -27.75 -24.19
C SER A 137 5.61 -27.93 -25.63
N ARG A 138 6.57 -27.12 -26.11
CA ARG A 138 7.14 -27.30 -27.47
C ARG A 138 8.19 -28.40 -27.58
N LYS A 139 8.83 -28.81 -26.48
CA LYS A 139 9.80 -29.92 -26.48
C LYS A 139 9.17 -31.31 -26.33
N LYS A 140 7.84 -31.40 -26.12
CA LYS A 140 7.10 -32.67 -26.04
C LYS A 140 6.45 -33.11 -27.36
N TYR A 141 6.66 -32.40 -28.48
CA TYR A 141 6.12 -32.77 -29.80
C TYR A 141 7.19 -33.15 -30.84
N ARG A 142 8.44 -33.38 -30.42
CA ARG A 142 9.48 -33.98 -31.28
C ARG A 142 10.19 -35.13 -30.59
N ARG A 143 9.45 -36.23 -30.38
CA ARG A 143 9.91 -37.61 -30.61
C ARG A 143 8.70 -38.47 -30.90
#